data_AF-A0A327ZFK4-F1
#
_entry.id   AF-A0A327ZFK4-F1
#
_cell.length_a   1.000
_cell.length_b   1.000
_cell.length_c   1.000
_cell.angle_alpha   90.00
_cell.angle_beta   90.00
_cell.angle_gamma   90.00
#
_symmetry.space_group_name_H-M   'P 1'
#
loop_
_entity.id
_entity.type
_entity.pdbx_description
1 polymer ?
#
loop_
_entity_poly.entity_id
_entity_poly.type
_entity_poly.pdbx_seq_one_letter_code
_entity_poly.pdbx_strand_id
1 'polypeptide(L)' 'MYRYMLSYTSPEAQGFKNGNCEVTLPLPIRTMDDVNTVTKMLKEHFGLSSPLLLGFSRFEDIPPARQAS' A
#
# COMPACT_ATOMS: atom_id res chain seq x y z
N MET A 1 6.53 -12.88 -3.54
CA MET A 1 6.35 -11.54 -2.95
C MET A 1 5.24 -10.83 -3.72
N TYR A 2 4.49 -9.94 -3.06
CA TYR A 2 3.33 -9.24 -3.61
C TYR A 2 3.59 -7.73 -3.59
N ARG A 3 3.65 -7.10 -4.77
CA ARG A 3 3.84 -5.65 -4.91
C ARG A 3 2.50 -4.95 -4.95
N TYR A 4 2.37 -3.86 -4.22
CA TYR A 4 1.16 -3.06 -4.13
C TYR A 4 1.45 -1.58 -4.30
N MET A 5 0.56 -0.87 -4.99
CA MET A 5 0.40 0.57 -4.87
C MET A 5 -0.64 0.83 -3.78
N LEU A 6 -0.28 1.59 -2.76
CA LEU A 6 -1.15 1.98 -1.65
C LEU A 6 -1.52 3.45 -1.78
N SER A 7 -2.76 3.80 -1.49
CA SER A 7 -3.23 5.17 -1.35
C SER A 7 -3.68 5.41 0.08
N TYR A 8 -3.22 6.50 0.69
CA TYR A 8 -3.52 6.81 2.08
C TYR A 8 -3.78 8.30 2.30
N THR A 9 -4.45 8.59 3.42
CA THR A 9 -4.59 9.93 3.98
C THR A 9 -4.26 9.91 5.47
N SER A 10 -3.77 10.99 6.04
CA SER A 10 -3.60 11.14 7.48
C SER A 10 -3.96 12.56 7.89
N PRO A 11 -4.78 12.77 8.93
CA PRO A 11 -4.93 14.08 9.53
C PRO A 11 -3.62 14.46 10.23
N GLU A 12 -3.11 15.65 9.96
CA GLU A 12 -1.86 16.18 10.51
C GLU A 12 -2.09 17.62 11.01
N ALA A 13 -1.12 18.18 11.73
CA ALA A 13 -1.25 19.51 12.34
C ALA A 13 -1.56 20.64 11.34
N GLN A 14 -1.22 20.46 10.06
CA GLN A 14 -1.43 21.45 8.99
C GLN A 14 -2.51 21.02 7.98
N GLY A 15 -3.40 20.09 8.35
CA GLY A 15 -4.46 19.58 7.48
C GLY A 15 -4.28 18.10 7.13
N PHE A 16 -4.77 17.67 5.98
CA PHE A 16 -4.67 16.27 5.56
C PHE A 16 -3.44 16.03 4.69
N LYS A 17 -2.62 15.05 5.07
CA LYS A 17 -1.53 14.53 4.25
C LYS A 17 -2.02 13.33 3.45
N ASN A 18 -2.21 13.53 2.15
CA ASN A 18 -2.51 12.46 1.21
C ASN A 18 -1.22 11.97 0.55
N GLY A 19 -1.16 10.68 0.24
CA GLY A 19 0.01 10.12 -0.44
C GLY A 19 -0.27 8.77 -1.06
N ASN A 20 0.62 8.40 -1.98
CA ASN A 20 0.68 7.07 -2.54
C ASN A 20 2.08 6.51 -2.31
N CYS A 21 2.19 5.21 -2.09
CA CYS A 21 3.49 4.54 -1.99
C CYS A 21 3.44 3.12 -2.55
N GLU A 22 4.58 2.67 -3.06
CA GLU A 22 4.77 1.28 -3.45
C GLU A 22 5.34 0.49 -2.28
N VAL A 23 4.78 -0.70 -2.03
CA VAL A 23 5.26 -1.61 -1.00
C VAL A 23 5.34 -3.04 -1.54
N THR A 24 6.25 -3.83 -0.98
CA THR A 24 6.36 -5.26 -1.25
C THR A 24 6.07 -6.03 0.02
N LEU A 25 5.05 -6.89 -0.01
CA LEU A 25 4.63 -7.71 1.12
C LEU A 25 4.96 -9.20 0.86
N PRO A 26 5.32 -9.97 1.91
CA PRO A 26 5.57 -11.40 1.77
C PRO A 26 4.28 -12.18 1.51
N LEU A 27 3.14 -11.69 2.01
CA LEU A 27 1.81 -12.27 1.90
C LEU A 27 0.84 -11.30 1.23
N PRO A 28 -0.21 -11.79 0.55
CA PRO A 28 -1.22 -10.93 -0.05
C PRO A 28 -2.14 -10.33 1.02
N ILE A 29 -2.60 -9.10 0.80
CA ILE A 29 -3.65 -8.47 1.63
C ILE A 29 -4.98 -9.18 1.33
N ARG A 30 -5.57 -9.85 2.32
CA ARG A 30 -6.82 -10.62 2.16
C ARG A 30 -7.84 -10.35 3.27
N THR A 31 -7.38 -9.89 4.43
CA THR A 31 -8.18 -9.70 5.63
C THR A 31 -8.08 -8.26 6.12
N MET A 32 -8.97 -7.87 7.04
CA MET A 32 -8.87 -6.57 7.71
C MET A 32 -7.61 -6.48 8.59
N ASP A 33 -7.12 -7.60 9.13
CA ASP A 33 -5.87 -7.63 9.91
C ASP A 33 -4.64 -7.32 9.04
N ASP A 34 -4.64 -7.78 7.79
CA ASP A 34 -3.59 -7.39 6.82
C ASP A 34 -3.63 -5.88 6.56
N VAL A 35 -4.83 -5.31 6.41
CA VAL A 35 -5.04 -3.86 6.23
C VAL A 35 -4.54 -3.08 7.45
N ASN A 36 -4.83 -3.55 8.67
CA ASN A 36 -4.35 -2.95 9.90
C ASN A 36 -2.81 -3.00 9.99
N THR A 37 -2.21 -4.11 9.57
CA THR A 37 -0.74 -4.27 9.52
C THR A 37 -0.11 -3.27 8.54
N VAL A 38 -0.68 -3.13 7.34
CA VAL A 38 -0.23 -2.15 6.35
C VAL A 38 -0.38 -0.72 6.87
N THR A 39 -1.48 -0.42 7.54
CA THR A 39 -1.74 0.91 8.11
C THR A 39 -0.74 1.26 9.20
N LYS A 40 -0.39 0.30 10.07
CA LYS A 40 0.66 0.45 11.08
C LYS A 40 2.03 0.70 10.42
N MET A 41 2.35 -0.04 9.37
CA MET A 41 3.59 0.17 8.61
C MET A 41 3.65 1.58 8.00
N LEU A 42 2.56 2.09 7.41
CA LEU A 42 2.50 3.47 6.91
C LEU A 42 2.75 4.50 8.01
N LYS A 43 2.20 4.26 9.20
CA LYS A 43 2.40 5.10 10.37
C LYS A 43 3.87 5.21 10.74
N GLU A 44 4.52 4.06 10.89
CA GLU A 44 5.93 3.94 11.31
C GLU A 44 6.89 4.48 10.26
N HIS A 45 6.64 4.19 8.97
CA HIS A 45 7.53 4.57 7.89
C HIS A 45 7.49 6.07 7.54
N PHE A 46 6.30 6.67 7.56
CA PHE A 46 6.11 8.08 7.16
C PHE A 46 5.92 9.04 8.33
N GLY A 47 6.00 8.54 9.57
CA GLY A 47 5.79 9.35 10.78
C GLY A 47 4.39 9.96 10.85
N LEU A 48 3.38 9.27 10.33
CA LEU A 48 2.00 9.76 10.27
C LEU A 48 1.33 9.59 11.64
N SER A 49 0.44 10.51 12.01
CA SER A 49 -0.20 10.43 13.33
C SER A 49 -1.29 9.34 13.35
N SER A 50 -2.12 9.28 12.32
CA SER A 50 -3.25 8.36 12.19
C SER A 50 -3.60 8.09 10.72
N PRO A 51 -2.75 7.37 9.96
CA PRO A 51 -3.02 7.10 8.57
C PRO A 51 -4.26 6.21 8.40
N LEU A 52 -5.02 6.50 7.36
CA LEU A 52 -6.12 5.69 6.85
C LEU A 52 -5.74 5.20 5.47
N LEU A 53 -5.79 3.88 5.27
CA LEU A 53 -5.64 3.29 3.95
C LEU A 53 -6.94 3.51 3.16
N LEU A 54 -6.86 4.28 2.08
CA LEU A 54 -8.00 4.57 1.22
C LEU A 54 -8.21 3.47 0.17
N GLY A 55 -7.13 2.83 -0.26
CA GLY A 55 -7.19 1.75 -1.23
C GLY A 55 -5.82 1.14 -1.48
N PHE A 56 -5.82 -0.03 -2.12
CA PHE A 56 -4.63 -0.71 -2.57
C PHE A 56 -4.88 -1.44 -3.88
N SER A 57 -3.88 -1.45 -4.75
CA SER A 57 -3.90 -2.17 -6.03
C SER A 57 -2.66 -3.04 -6.11
N ARG A 58 -2.83 -4.33 -6.39
CA ARG A 58 -1.71 -5.25 -6.60
C ARG A 58 -1.15 -5.03 -8.00
N PHE A 59 0.17 -4.98 -8.13
CA PHE A 59 0.81 -5.10 -9.44
C PHE A 59 0.67 -6.54 -9.93
N GLU A 60 0.06 -6.71 -11.10
CA GLU A 60 0.16 -7.96 -11.83
C GLU A 60 1.48 -7.92 -12.60
N ASP A 61 2.38 -8.86 -12.31
CA ASP A 61 3.50 -9.10 -13.19
C ASP A 61 2.90 -9.59 -14.51
N ILE A 62 2.82 -8.72 -15.52
CA ILE A 62 2.41 -9.12 -16.86
C ILE A 62 3.41 -10.21 -17.27
N PRO A 63 2.98 -11.47 -17.48
CA PRO A 63 3.90 -12.48 -17.96
C PRO A 63 4.51 -11.97 -19.26
N PRO A 64 5.82 -12.14 -19.49
CA PRO A 64 6.44 -11.69 -20.72
C PRO A 64 5.60 -12.24 -21.87
N ALA A 65 5.10 -11.34 -22.73
CA ALA A 65 4.33 -11.73 -23.89
C ALA A 65 5.12 -12.83 -24.59
N ARG A 66 4.52 -14.00 -24.81
CA ARG A 66 5.14 -15.04 -25.64
C ARG A 66 5.56 -14.35 -26.93
N GLN A 67 6.85 -14.12 -27.13
CA GLN A 67 7.37 -13.78 -28.43
C GLN A 67 7.04 -14.98 -29.29
N ALA A 68 6.02 -14.84 -30.14
CA ALA A 68 5.73 -15.81 -31.18
C ALA A 68 7.01 -15.89 -32.02
N SER A 69 7.66 -17.07 -31.98
CA SER A 69 8.76 -17.43 -32.88
C SER A 69 8.20 -17.83 -34.23
#